data_AF-G0MV35-F1
#
_entry.id   AF-G0MV35-F1
#
_cell.length_a   1.000
_cell.length_b   1.000
_cell.length_c   1.000
_cell.angle_alpha   90.00
_cell.angle_beta   90.00
_cell.angle_gamma   90.00
#
_symmetry.space_group_name_H-M   'P 1'
#
loop_
_entity.id
_entity.type
_entity.pdbx_description
1 polymer ?
#
loop_
_entity_poly.entity_id
_entity_poly.type
_entity_poly.pdbx_seq_one_letter_code
_entity_poly.pdbx_strand_id
1 'polypeptide(L)'
;MSGKNAEPDTNHNQIKTTARKFVLKHVFKNVSKLGTNKQYWSDIEGHFRVPWSIIIKHNKDDLAVFLHCDRSENKKEWSIDTEFEIHVFHPSGNTAHKVSNMSYCFSKSIGYGQDKLMTWERMEKEFLLNDELVVEIRVKITEMIGTKSGTLKMSGKSAEPDTNNSQIETITRKFVLKHVFKNMSKMKDMKNCKGPTEFHFRVPW
;
A
#
# COMPACT_ATOMS: atom_id res chain seq x y z
N MET A 1 -16.43 1.23 -64.52
CA MET A 1 -16.96 2.32 -63.65
C MET A 1 -17.47 1.70 -62.36
N SER A 2 -17.03 2.24 -61.22
CA SER A 2 -17.53 2.15 -59.83
C SER A 2 -17.99 0.80 -59.27
N GLY A 3 -17.60 0.36 -58.08
CA GLY A 3 -16.88 1.01 -57.00
C GLY A 3 -16.80 0.05 -55.81
N LYS A 4 -15.67 0.08 -55.11
CA LYS A 4 -15.41 -0.64 -53.86
C LYS A 4 -16.15 0.06 -52.73
N ASN A 5 -16.76 -0.70 -51.82
CA ASN A 5 -17.01 -0.25 -50.45
C ASN A 5 -16.41 -1.31 -49.50
N ALA A 6 -15.28 -0.97 -48.91
CA ALA A 6 -14.72 -1.64 -47.76
C ALA A 6 -15.40 -1.08 -46.50
N GLU A 7 -15.92 -1.97 -45.65
CA GLU A 7 -16.38 -1.62 -44.29
C GLU A 7 -15.18 -1.22 -43.42
N PRO A 8 -15.33 -0.24 -42.51
CA PRO A 8 -14.23 0.25 -41.70
C PRO A 8 -13.98 -0.69 -40.52
N ASP A 9 -12.81 -1.32 -40.50
CA ASP A 9 -12.21 -1.94 -39.32
C ASP A 9 -12.11 -0.89 -38.20
N THR A 10 -13.09 -0.89 -37.32
CA THR A 10 -13.10 -0.04 -36.12
C THR A 10 -12.14 -0.67 -35.12
N ASN A 11 -10.87 -0.35 -35.28
CA ASN A 11 -9.79 -0.71 -34.38
C ASN A 11 -10.05 -0.01 -33.04
N HIS A 12 -10.77 -0.69 -32.14
CA HIS A 12 -10.97 -0.22 -30.77
C HIS A 12 -9.60 -0.26 -30.09
N ASN A 13 -8.96 0.89 -30.09
CA ASN A 13 -7.68 1.15 -29.47
C ASN A 13 -7.85 0.92 -27.95
N GLN A 14 -7.75 -0.33 -27.51
CA GLN A 14 -7.66 -0.69 -26.11
C GLN A 14 -6.37 -0.05 -25.60
N ILE A 15 -6.52 1.11 -24.98
CA ILE A 15 -5.50 1.72 -24.14
C ILE A 15 -5.18 0.66 -23.10
N LYS A 16 -4.07 -0.06 -23.28
CA LYS A 16 -3.57 -1.04 -22.34
C LYS A 16 -3.08 -0.24 -21.13
N THR A 17 -4.00 0.08 -20.22
CA THR A 17 -3.68 0.70 -18.93
C THR A 17 -2.83 -0.30 -18.18
N THR A 18 -1.52 -0.03 -18.09
CA THR A 18 -0.62 -0.84 -17.27
C THR A 18 -1.13 -0.81 -15.84
N ALA A 19 -1.54 -1.97 -15.33
CA ALA A 19 -2.07 -2.08 -13.99
C ALA A 19 -1.02 -1.59 -12.97
N ARG A 20 -1.40 -0.60 -12.16
CA ARG A 20 -0.55 -0.04 -11.11
C ARG A 20 -0.56 -1.00 -9.93
N LYS A 21 0.50 -1.77 -9.76
CA LYS A 21 0.61 -2.81 -8.71
C LYS A 21 1.74 -2.47 -7.73
N PHE A 22 1.56 -2.84 -6.48
CA PHE A 22 2.59 -2.74 -5.44
C PHE A 22 2.35 -3.77 -4.33
N VAL A 23 3.35 -3.94 -3.46
CA VAL A 23 3.32 -4.90 -2.34
C VAL A 23 3.74 -4.15 -1.09
N LEU A 24 2.94 -4.26 -0.03
CA LEU A 24 3.32 -3.90 1.33
C LEU A 24 3.67 -5.18 2.07
N LYS A 25 4.80 -5.22 2.77
CA LYS A 25 5.21 -6.38 3.58
C LYS A 25 5.80 -5.91 4.89
N HIS A 26 5.25 -6.41 5.99
CA HIS A 26 5.67 -6.01 7.32
C HIS A 26 5.82 -7.20 8.27
N VAL A 27 6.79 -7.08 9.18
CA VAL A 27 7.04 -8.02 10.28
C VAL A 27 6.62 -7.32 11.57
N PHE A 28 5.41 -7.64 12.05
CA PHE A 28 4.91 -7.13 13.33
C PHE A 28 5.62 -7.84 14.47
N LYS A 29 6.10 -7.09 15.46
CA LYS A 29 6.83 -7.62 16.62
C LYS A 29 6.01 -7.48 17.89
N ASN A 30 6.30 -8.30 18.89
CA ASN A 30 5.61 -8.31 20.19
C ASN A 30 4.10 -8.53 20.04
N VAL A 31 3.67 -9.35 19.07
CA VAL A 31 2.26 -9.51 18.71
C VAL A 31 1.46 -10.14 19.84
N SER A 32 2.06 -11.06 20.61
CA SER A 32 1.47 -11.65 21.82
C SER A 32 1.06 -10.61 22.87
N LYS A 33 1.68 -9.42 22.85
CA LYS A 33 1.37 -8.31 23.76
C LYS A 33 0.27 -7.39 23.21
N LEU A 34 -0.25 -7.65 22.01
CA LEU A 34 -1.33 -6.89 21.42
C LEU A 34 -2.64 -7.22 22.16
N GLY A 35 -3.01 -6.34 23.10
CA GLY A 35 -4.22 -6.50 23.88
C GLY A 35 -5.50 -6.50 23.03
N THR A 36 -6.56 -7.11 23.55
CA THR A 36 -7.86 -7.18 22.87
C THR A 36 -8.38 -5.80 22.48
N ASN A 37 -8.90 -5.71 21.26
CA ASN A 37 -9.37 -4.52 20.56
C ASN A 37 -8.30 -3.43 20.36
N LYS A 38 -7.01 -3.75 20.51
CA LYS A 38 -5.89 -2.88 20.15
C LYS A 38 -5.35 -3.24 18.78
N GLN A 39 -4.58 -2.32 18.21
CA GLN A 39 -4.00 -2.46 16.89
C GLN A 39 -2.54 -2.03 16.84
N TYR A 40 -1.78 -2.66 15.96
CA TYR A 40 -0.46 -2.22 15.54
C TYR A 40 -0.51 -1.75 14.09
N TRP A 41 0.40 -0.83 13.77
CA TRP A 41 0.57 -0.25 12.46
C TRP A 41 1.95 -0.64 11.92
N SER A 42 2.03 -0.93 10.63
CA SER A 42 3.31 -0.95 9.94
C SER A 42 3.86 0.46 9.78
N ASP A 43 5.09 0.54 9.30
CA ASP A 43 5.60 1.78 8.71
C ASP A 43 4.75 2.20 7.50
N ILE A 44 4.77 3.49 7.20
CA ILE A 44 4.09 4.07 6.04
C ILE A 44 5.00 3.93 4.82
N GLU A 45 4.46 3.36 3.74
CA GLU A 45 5.14 3.20 2.46
C GLU A 45 4.45 4.04 1.36
N GLY A 46 5.24 4.78 0.59
CA GLY A 46 4.73 5.64 -0.49
C GLY A 46 4.65 4.90 -1.83
N HIS A 47 3.43 4.68 -2.34
CA HIS A 47 3.20 4.12 -3.67
C HIS A 47 2.27 4.99 -4.49
N PHE A 48 2.67 5.30 -5.73
CA PHE A 48 1.89 6.17 -6.63
C PHE A 48 1.54 7.53 -6.02
N ARG A 49 2.45 8.09 -5.20
CA ARG A 49 2.28 9.35 -4.44
C ARG A 49 1.16 9.30 -3.39
N VAL A 50 0.80 8.11 -2.96
CA VAL A 50 -0.17 7.87 -1.90
C VAL A 50 0.56 7.10 -0.79
N PRO A 51 0.46 7.56 0.47
CA PRO A 51 1.00 6.81 1.61
C PRO A 51 0.04 5.68 1.99
N TRP A 52 0.61 4.50 2.25
CA TRP A 52 -0.13 3.30 2.64
C TRP A 52 0.52 2.63 3.85
N SER A 53 -0.28 1.92 4.63
CA SER A 53 0.21 1.09 5.74
C SER A 53 -0.67 -0.14 5.94
N ILE A 54 -0.16 -1.11 6.70
CA ILE A 54 -0.87 -2.31 7.13
C ILE A 54 -1.26 -2.13 8.60
N ILE A 55 -2.51 -2.46 8.93
CA ILE A 55 -2.99 -2.51 10.31
C ILE A 55 -3.27 -3.98 10.66
N ILE A 56 -2.76 -4.44 11.80
CA ILE A 56 -3.26 -5.65 12.46
C ILE A 56 -4.02 -5.26 13.72
N LYS A 57 -5.11 -5.96 14.02
CA LYS A 57 -5.91 -5.73 15.22
C LYS A 57 -6.30 -7.07 15.85
N HIS A 58 -6.19 -7.14 17.16
CA HIS A 58 -6.76 -8.23 17.95
C HIS A 58 -8.25 -7.92 18.16
N ASN A 59 -9.13 -8.43 17.31
CA ASN A 59 -10.56 -8.12 17.33
C ASN A 59 -11.33 -9.21 18.08
N LYS A 60 -11.56 -9.00 19.39
CA LYS A 60 -12.06 -10.04 20.29
C LYS A 60 -11.17 -11.28 20.25
N ASP A 61 -11.61 -12.35 19.60
CA ASP A 61 -10.91 -13.64 19.51
C ASP A 61 -10.30 -13.86 18.13
N ASP A 62 -10.37 -12.87 17.24
CA ASP A 62 -9.91 -12.95 15.85
C ASP A 62 -8.77 -11.98 15.57
N LEU A 63 -7.83 -12.38 14.69
CA LEU A 63 -6.93 -11.46 14.00
C LEU A 63 -7.71 -10.75 12.89
N ALA A 64 -7.63 -9.42 12.87
CA ALA A 64 -8.08 -8.58 11.77
C ALA A 64 -6.90 -7.91 11.07
N VAL A 65 -6.97 -7.78 9.74
CA VAL A 65 -5.91 -7.17 8.91
C VAL A 65 -6.52 -6.22 7.90
N PHE A 66 -5.95 -5.01 7.79
CA PHE A 66 -6.44 -3.95 6.91
C PHE A 66 -5.32 -3.32 6.10
N LEU A 67 -5.63 -2.99 4.84
CA LEU A 67 -4.90 -2.02 4.04
C LEU A 67 -5.41 -0.63 4.42
N HIS A 68 -4.52 0.26 4.86
CA HIS A 68 -4.85 1.64 5.18
C HIS A 68 -4.29 2.60 4.13
N CYS A 69 -5.12 3.54 3.70
CA CYS A 69 -4.70 4.67 2.89
C CYS A 69 -4.48 5.86 3.82
N ASP A 70 -3.22 6.25 4.05
CA ASP A 70 -2.82 7.36 4.93
C ASP A 70 -2.94 8.74 4.25
N ARG A 71 -3.66 8.81 3.14
CA ARG A 71 -3.75 10.02 2.34
C ARG A 71 -4.54 11.08 3.10
N SER A 72 -3.84 12.15 3.48
CA SER A 72 -4.43 13.32 4.11
C SER A 72 -5.63 13.83 3.31
N GLU A 73 -6.71 14.15 4.02
CA GLU A 73 -7.86 14.85 3.45
C GLU A 73 -7.41 16.22 2.94
N ASN A 74 -7.40 16.38 1.62
CA ASN A 74 -7.23 17.68 0.98
C ASN A 74 -8.60 18.22 0.56
N LYS A 75 -8.72 19.53 0.36
CA LYS A 75 -9.97 20.18 -0.11
C LYS A 75 -10.45 19.72 -1.50
N LYS A 76 -9.75 18.78 -2.15
CA LYS A 76 -10.09 18.27 -3.48
C LYS A 76 -10.52 16.83 -3.34
N GLU A 77 -11.67 16.50 -3.92
CA GLU A 77 -12.15 15.13 -3.99
C GLU A 77 -11.12 14.24 -4.71
N TRP A 78 -10.93 13.03 -4.17
CA TRP A 78 -10.08 12.01 -4.74
C TRP A 78 -10.67 10.64 -4.45
N SER A 79 -10.38 9.69 -5.32
CA SER A 79 -10.70 8.28 -5.14
C SER A 79 -9.56 7.41 -5.63
N ILE A 80 -9.41 6.24 -5.01
CA ILE A 80 -8.46 5.22 -5.42
C ILE A 80 -9.18 3.88 -5.35
N ASP A 81 -9.49 3.34 -6.51
CA ASP A 81 -10.09 2.01 -6.63
C ASP A 81 -8.99 0.97 -6.60
N THR A 82 -9.15 0.01 -5.71
CA THR A 82 -8.15 -1.03 -5.44
C THR A 82 -8.78 -2.41 -5.49
N GLU A 83 -8.01 -3.36 -5.99
CA GLU A 83 -8.17 -4.79 -5.76
C GLU A 83 -6.95 -5.26 -4.98
N PHE A 84 -7.11 -6.07 -3.94
CA PHE A 84 -5.98 -6.55 -3.17
C PHE A 84 -6.19 -7.93 -2.54
N GLU A 85 -5.07 -8.54 -2.17
CA GLU A 85 -5.01 -9.82 -1.45
C GLU A 85 -4.15 -9.67 -0.20
N ILE A 86 -4.60 -10.27 0.91
CA ILE A 86 -3.86 -10.36 2.18
C ILE A 86 -3.24 -11.75 2.27
N HIS A 87 -1.97 -11.78 2.65
CA HIS A 87 -1.20 -12.99 2.90
C HIS A 87 -0.60 -12.94 4.31
N VAL A 88 -0.79 -14.02 5.06
CA VAL A 88 -0.10 -14.25 6.33
C VAL A 88 0.82 -15.45 6.12
N PHE A 89 2.10 -15.24 6.39
CA PHE A 89 3.13 -16.25 6.13
C PHE A 89 3.33 -17.15 7.34
N HIS A 90 3.54 -18.43 7.06
CA HIS A 90 4.02 -19.38 8.05
C HIS A 90 5.49 -19.05 8.39
N PRO A 91 5.94 -19.35 9.61
CA PRO A 91 7.35 -19.31 10.03
C PRO A 91 8.34 -19.97 9.06
N SER A 92 7.90 -21.00 8.32
CA SER A 92 8.73 -21.71 7.34
C SER A 92 8.89 -20.99 5.99
N GLY A 93 8.30 -19.79 5.83
CA GLY A 93 8.47 -18.94 4.65
C GLY A 93 7.45 -19.13 3.53
N ASN A 94 6.59 -20.15 3.62
CA ASN A 94 5.46 -20.33 2.69
C ASN A 94 4.23 -19.51 3.15
N THR A 95 3.44 -19.00 2.19
CA THR A 95 2.12 -18.43 2.51
C THR A 95 1.23 -19.52 3.10
N ALA A 96 0.75 -19.34 4.33
CA ALA A 96 -0.14 -20.32 4.97
C ALA A 96 -1.60 -19.87 4.99
N HIS A 97 -1.88 -18.56 4.92
CA HIS A 97 -3.25 -18.07 4.81
C HIS A 97 -3.33 -16.92 3.80
N LYS A 98 -4.31 -17.02 2.90
CA LYS A 98 -4.54 -16.04 1.84
C LYS A 98 -6.02 -15.68 1.79
N VAL A 99 -6.32 -14.39 1.81
CA VAL A 99 -7.63 -13.85 1.43
C VAL A 99 -7.48 -13.06 0.14
N SER A 100 -8.29 -13.42 -0.86
CA SER A 100 -8.27 -12.84 -2.20
C SER A 100 -9.58 -12.12 -2.50
N ASN A 101 -9.65 -11.47 -3.66
CA ASN A 101 -10.86 -10.82 -4.20
C ASN A 101 -11.41 -9.69 -3.31
N MET A 102 -10.57 -9.04 -2.50
CA MET A 102 -10.97 -7.82 -1.83
C MET A 102 -10.86 -6.65 -2.81
N SER A 103 -11.86 -5.79 -2.79
CA SER A 103 -11.85 -4.55 -3.56
C SER A 103 -12.41 -3.41 -2.72
N TYR A 104 -11.80 -2.24 -2.82
CA TYR A 104 -12.26 -1.06 -2.10
C TYR A 104 -11.92 0.24 -2.82
N CYS A 105 -12.84 1.19 -2.74
CA CYS A 105 -12.66 2.57 -3.19
C CYS A 105 -12.28 3.45 -2.01
N PHE A 106 -11.01 3.80 -1.89
CA PHE A 106 -10.55 4.75 -0.88
C PHE A 106 -10.84 6.17 -1.33
N SER A 107 -11.61 6.91 -0.54
CA SER A 107 -11.88 8.35 -0.72
C SER A 107 -11.62 9.17 0.54
N LYS A 108 -11.13 8.51 1.60
CA LYS A 108 -10.81 9.06 2.92
C LYS A 108 -9.59 8.34 3.49
N SER A 109 -9.01 8.90 4.55
CA SER A 109 -7.92 8.26 5.29
C SER A 109 -8.46 7.15 6.20
N ILE A 110 -8.71 5.97 5.64
CA ILE A 110 -9.35 4.83 6.33
C ILE A 110 -8.69 3.50 5.95
N GLY A 111 -8.92 2.50 6.80
CA GLY A 111 -8.51 1.11 6.57
C GLY A 111 -9.67 0.27 6.05
N TYR A 112 -9.38 -0.64 5.11
CA TYR A 112 -10.32 -1.66 4.65
C TYR A 112 -9.62 -3.01 4.56
N GLY A 113 -10.32 -4.09 4.88
CA GLY A 113 -9.75 -5.42 4.97
C GLY A 113 -10.69 -6.41 5.65
N GLN A 114 -10.11 -7.39 6.34
CA GLN A 114 -10.84 -8.52 6.90
C GLN A 114 -10.87 -8.45 8.44
N ASP A 115 -12.06 -8.26 9.00
CA ASP A 115 -12.29 -8.17 10.46
C ASP A 115 -12.09 -9.48 11.22
N LYS A 116 -12.25 -10.61 10.51
CA LYS A 116 -12.10 -11.97 11.03
C LYS A 116 -11.31 -12.79 10.03
N LEU A 117 -9.99 -12.60 10.03
CA LEU A 117 -9.11 -13.29 9.10
C LEU A 117 -8.88 -14.73 9.55
N MET A 118 -8.56 -14.89 10.84
CA MET A 118 -8.42 -16.18 11.53
C MET A 118 -8.56 -15.95 13.02
N THR A 119 -8.79 -17.03 13.79
CA THR A 119 -8.77 -16.93 15.25
C THR A 119 -7.38 -16.52 15.75
N TRP A 120 -7.35 -15.76 16.83
CA TRP A 120 -6.12 -15.31 17.47
C TRP A 120 -5.29 -16.49 17.96
N GLU A 121 -5.93 -17.48 18.58
CA GLU A 121 -5.29 -18.74 19.01
C GLU A 121 -4.58 -19.46 17.86
N ARG A 122 -5.23 -19.55 16.69
CA ARG A 122 -4.63 -20.18 15.50
C ARG A 122 -3.43 -19.38 15.01
N MET A 123 -3.56 -18.05 14.96
CA MET A 123 -2.46 -17.17 14.58
C MET A 123 -1.24 -17.37 15.48
N GLU A 124 -1.43 -17.39 16.80
CA GLU A 124 -0.35 -17.60 17.77
C GLU A 124 0.34 -18.94 17.61
N LYS A 125 -0.44 -20.01 17.37
CA LYS A 125 0.07 -21.37 17.28
C LYS A 125 0.78 -21.68 15.95
N GLU A 126 0.23 -21.20 14.84
CA GLU A 126 0.65 -21.60 13.49
C GLU A 126 1.48 -20.54 12.76
N PHE A 127 1.30 -19.25 13.07
CA PHE A 127 1.85 -18.16 12.25
C PHE A 127 2.89 -17.30 12.99
N LEU A 128 2.93 -17.38 14.31
CA LEU A 128 3.86 -16.61 15.13
C LEU A 128 5.21 -17.32 15.27
N LEU A 129 6.31 -16.63 14.99
CA LEU A 129 7.67 -17.11 15.28
C LEU A 129 8.45 -16.02 15.98
N ASN A 130 9.09 -16.33 17.11
CA ASN A 130 9.83 -15.35 17.92
C ASN A 130 8.99 -14.11 18.29
N ASP A 131 7.68 -14.30 18.48
CA ASP A 131 6.71 -13.22 18.71
C ASP A 131 6.63 -12.19 17.55
N GLU A 132 6.92 -12.68 16.34
CA GLU A 132 6.83 -11.93 15.10
C GLU A 132 5.77 -12.55 14.15
N LEU A 133 4.98 -11.69 13.51
CA LEU A 133 3.98 -12.06 12.50
C LEU A 133 4.29 -11.35 11.18
N VAL A 134 4.37 -12.11 10.10
CA VAL A 134 4.67 -11.57 8.76
C VAL A 134 3.39 -11.47 7.94
N VAL A 135 3.05 -10.24 7.56
CA VAL A 135 1.87 -9.92 6.75
C VAL A 135 2.30 -9.23 5.47
N GLU A 136 1.71 -9.63 4.35
CA GLU A 136 1.90 -9.00 3.05
C GLU A 136 0.53 -8.66 2.44
N ILE A 137 0.40 -7.46 1.88
CA ILE A 137 -0.76 -7.06 1.10
C ILE A 137 -0.27 -6.72 -0.31
N ARG A 138 -0.81 -7.41 -1.31
CA ARG A 138 -0.54 -7.10 -2.71
C ARG A 138 -1.72 -6.33 -3.26
N VAL A 139 -1.43 -5.13 -3.76
CA VAL A 139 -2.44 -4.16 -4.17
C VAL A 139 -2.32 -3.90 -5.66
N LYS A 140 -3.47 -3.85 -6.33
CA LYS A 140 -3.64 -3.39 -7.70
C LYS A 140 -4.58 -2.19 -7.67
N ILE A 141 -4.09 -1.04 -8.11
CA ILE A 141 -4.92 0.14 -8.32
C ILE A 141 -5.54 0.04 -9.71
N THR A 142 -6.85 -0.09 -9.76
CA THR A 142 -7.63 -0.16 -11.01
C THR A 142 -7.90 1.23 -11.55
N GLU A 143 -8.25 2.17 -10.67
CA GLU A 143 -8.54 3.56 -11.03
C GLU A 143 -8.03 4.52 -9.94
N MET A 144 -7.73 5.76 -10.34
CA MET A 144 -7.32 6.80 -9.40
C MET A 144 -7.66 8.18 -9.97
N ILE A 145 -8.44 8.94 -9.23
CA ILE A 145 -8.92 10.28 -9.57
C ILE A 145 -8.38 11.29 -8.55
N GLY A 146 -8.19 12.55 -8.97
CA GLY A 146 -7.83 13.63 -8.04
C GLY A 146 -6.37 13.62 -7.57
N THR A 147 -5.49 12.78 -8.13
CA THR A 147 -4.04 12.99 -8.06
C THR A 147 -3.65 13.90 -9.22
N LYS A 148 -2.90 14.99 -8.97
CA LYS A 148 -2.30 15.76 -10.06
C LYS A 148 -1.29 14.85 -10.77
N SER A 149 -1.76 14.17 -11.80
CA SER A 149 -0.93 13.62 -12.86
C SER A 149 -0.20 14.82 -13.47
N GLY A 150 1.12 14.88 -13.29
CA GLY A 150 1.91 15.64 -14.24
C GLY A 150 1.76 14.90 -15.55
N THR A 151 0.91 15.41 -16.44
CA THR A 151 0.75 14.89 -17.79
C THR A 151 2.12 14.92 -18.45
N LEU A 152 2.81 13.78 -18.57
CA LEU A 152 3.78 13.61 -19.62
C LEU A 152 2.96 13.55 -20.91
N LYS A 153 2.70 14.72 -21.50
CA LYS A 153 2.33 14.79 -22.91
C LYS A 153 3.56 14.29 -23.66
N MET A 154 3.58 13.01 -23.99
CA MET A 154 4.44 12.52 -25.05
C MET A 154 3.90 13.12 -26.34
N SER A 155 4.38 14.32 -26.67
CA SER A 155 4.20 14.87 -28.01
C SER A 155 4.94 13.96 -28.96
N GLY A 156 4.21 13.32 -29.86
CA GLY A 156 4.77 12.43 -30.86
C GLY A 156 5.85 13.13 -31.71
N LYS A 157 7.02 12.52 -31.75
CA LYS A 157 7.84 12.45 -32.96
C LYS A 157 8.29 11.01 -33.10
N SER A 158 7.94 10.45 -34.24
CA SER A 158 8.34 9.14 -34.74
C SER A 158 9.87 9.06 -34.89
N ALA A 159 10.46 8.00 -34.35
CA ALA A 159 11.55 7.25 -34.97
C ALA A 159 11.65 5.87 -34.28
N GLU A 160 11.54 4.83 -35.10
CA GLU A 160 11.80 3.38 -35.02
C GLU A 160 12.26 2.65 -33.73
N PRO A 161 12.04 1.32 -33.64
CA PRO A 161 12.13 0.56 -32.39
C PRO A 161 13.53 -0.01 -32.15
N ASP A 162 14.27 0.58 -31.22
CA ASP A 162 15.44 -0.09 -30.66
C ASP A 162 15.01 -1.00 -29.50
N THR A 163 15.17 -2.29 -29.77
CA THR A 163 15.11 -3.39 -28.81
C THR A 163 16.18 -3.16 -27.75
N ASN A 164 15.78 -2.79 -26.53
CA ASN A 164 16.62 -3.03 -25.36
C ASN A 164 15.79 -3.24 -24.10
N ASN A 165 15.95 -4.44 -23.56
CA ASN A 165 15.39 -4.93 -22.33
C ASN A 165 16.03 -4.17 -21.15
N SER A 166 15.52 -2.99 -20.79
CA SER A 166 15.98 -2.28 -19.59
C SER A 166 15.25 -2.81 -18.36
N GLN A 167 15.97 -3.53 -17.51
CA GLN A 167 15.59 -3.78 -16.13
C GLN A 167 15.19 -2.45 -15.48
N ILE A 168 13.96 -2.35 -15.00
CA ILE A 168 13.54 -1.22 -14.16
C ILE A 168 14.21 -1.42 -12.81
N GLU A 169 15.42 -0.88 -12.65
CA GLU A 169 15.99 -0.70 -11.33
C GLU A 169 15.10 0.29 -10.58
N THR A 170 14.35 -0.23 -9.62
CA THR A 170 13.73 0.57 -8.57
C THR A 170 14.87 1.28 -7.85
N ILE A 171 15.10 2.56 -8.17
CA ILE A 171 16.06 3.39 -7.41
C ILE A 171 15.46 3.58 -6.02
N THR A 172 15.72 2.64 -5.12
CA THR A 172 15.43 2.76 -3.70
C THR A 172 16.35 3.83 -3.14
N ARG A 173 15.85 5.07 -3.07
CA ARG A 173 16.55 6.15 -2.38
C ARG A 173 16.46 5.91 -0.87
N LYS A 174 17.51 5.36 -0.28
CA LYS A 174 17.66 5.31 1.18
C LYS A 174 18.01 6.72 1.69
N PHE A 175 17.31 7.18 2.73
CA PHE A 175 17.74 8.34 3.50
C PHE A 175 17.83 7.94 4.98
N VAL A 176 18.64 8.67 5.74
CA VAL A 176 18.82 8.45 7.17
C VAL A 176 18.27 9.68 7.89
N LEU A 177 17.25 9.47 8.73
CA LEU A 177 16.75 10.50 9.63
C LEU A 177 17.64 10.55 10.88
N LYS A 178 18.39 11.64 11.06
CA LYS A 178 19.17 11.89 12.27
C LYS A 178 18.48 12.98 13.09
N HIS A 179 17.59 12.59 14.00
CA HIS A 179 16.93 13.53 14.91
C HIS A 179 17.53 13.44 16.33
N VAL A 180 17.77 14.59 16.95
CA VAL A 180 18.30 14.68 18.33
C VAL A 180 17.20 15.26 19.22
N PHE A 181 16.63 14.41 20.08
CA PHE A 181 15.59 14.84 21.02
C PHE A 181 16.18 15.75 22.10
N LYS A 182 15.64 16.96 22.22
CA LYS A 182 15.98 17.92 23.29
C LYS A 182 14.96 17.82 24.43
N ASN A 183 15.39 18.09 25.65
CA ASN A 183 14.53 18.18 26.85
C ASN A 183 13.80 16.86 27.24
N MET A 184 14.42 15.70 27.02
CA MET A 184 13.86 14.41 27.43
C MET A 184 13.46 14.35 28.92
N SER A 185 14.15 15.09 29.79
CA SER A 185 13.84 15.17 31.23
C SER A 185 12.49 15.81 31.56
N LYS A 186 11.84 16.47 30.59
CA LYS A 186 10.51 17.09 30.72
C LYS A 186 9.38 16.24 30.11
N MET A 187 9.70 15.11 29.47
CA MET A 187 8.69 14.16 29.00
C MET A 187 8.10 13.41 30.21
N LYS A 188 7.07 14.01 30.83
CA LYS A 188 6.21 13.34 31.81
C LYS A 188 4.92 12.93 31.10
N ASP A 189 4.55 11.67 31.33
CA ASP A 189 3.38 10.95 30.80
C ASP A 189 3.48 10.46 29.34
N MET A 190 2.84 9.30 29.11
CA MET A 190 2.75 8.55 27.85
C MET A 190 1.86 9.26 26.82
N LYS A 191 2.10 10.55 26.57
CA LYS A 191 1.50 11.29 25.47
C LYS A 191 2.41 11.17 24.25
N ASN A 192 1.83 10.92 23.07
CA ASN A 192 2.55 10.86 21.80
C ASN A 192 3.24 12.20 21.52
N CYS A 193 4.51 12.33 21.88
CA CYS A 193 5.34 13.48 21.53
C CYS A 193 5.81 13.32 20.08
N LYS A 194 5.30 14.18 19.19
CA LYS A 194 5.79 14.27 17.81
C LYS A 194 6.95 15.25 17.74
N GLY A 195 7.99 14.90 17.00
CA GLY A 195 9.06 15.83 16.65
C GLY A 195 8.56 16.96 15.75
N PRO A 196 9.35 18.03 15.55
CA PRO A 196 9.03 19.04 14.56
C PRO A 196 8.93 18.40 13.17
N THR A 197 7.97 18.87 12.37
CA THR A 197 7.79 18.37 11.00
C THR A 197 9.00 18.69 10.14
N GLU A 198 9.59 17.67 9.54
CA GLU A 198 10.73 17.81 8.64
C GLU A 198 10.31 17.59 7.18
N PHE A 199 10.82 18.41 6.26
CA PHE A 199 10.50 18.27 4.84
C PHE A 199 11.60 17.52 4.10
N HIS A 200 11.31 16.28 3.71
CA HIS A 200 12.19 15.50 2.84
C HIS A 200 11.47 15.24 1.52
N PHE A 201 12.11 15.58 0.39
CA PHE A 201 11.51 15.48 -0.95
C PHE A 201 10.20 16.26 -1.13
N ARG A 202 10.03 17.38 -0.43
CA ARG A 202 8.79 18.19 -0.40
C ARG A 202 7.60 17.45 0.21
N VAL A 203 7.85 16.37 0.97
CA VAL A 203 6.87 15.65 1.78
C VAL A 203 7.16 15.95 3.26
N PRO A 204 6.15 16.32 4.07
CA PRO A 204 6.31 16.49 5.51
C PRO A 204 6.37 15.13 6.22
N TRP A 205 7.32 14.99 7.15
CA TRP A 205 7.53 13.83 8.02
C TRP A 205 7.38 14.23 9.48
#